data_AF-W5SBX7-F1
#
_entry.id   AF-W5SBX7-F1
#
_cell.length_a   1.000
_cell.length_b   1.000
_cell.length_c   1.000
_cell.angle_alpha   90.00
_cell.angle_beta   90.00
_cell.angle_gamma   90.00
#
_symmetry.space_group_name_H-M   'P 1'
#
loop_
_entity.id
_entity.type
_entity.pdbx_description
1 polymer ?
#
loop_
_entity_poly.entity_id
_entity_poly.type
_entity_poly.pdbx_seq_one_letter_code
_entity_poly.pdbx_strand_id
1 'polypeptide(L)'
;MLFADTKLGQLENKEGISVELKAKVVASKAASKAFIDKVKGENASLGKNDASDDDTKKAIKKDNGDKTKGAEELIKLNTAVDGLLKAANETVEAAVAELTTPVKGEKPSQNN
;
A
#
# COMPACT_ATOMS: atom_id res chain seq x y z
N MET A 1 5.66 4.02 11.11
CA MET A 1 6.02 2.86 10.26
C MET A 1 5.70 1.52 10.89
N LEU A 2 6.12 1.22 12.12
CA LEU A 2 5.69 0.00 12.84
C LEU A 2 4.16 -0.19 12.85
N PHE A 3 3.41 0.88 13.15
CA PHE A 3 1.95 0.85 13.08
C PHE A 3 1.39 0.52 11.68
N ALA A 4 2.03 0.98 10.61
CA ALA A 4 1.58 0.69 9.24
C ALA A 4 1.78 -0.80 8.92
N ASP A 5 2.94 -1.35 9.28
CA ASP A 5 3.23 -2.78 9.15
C ASP A 5 2.23 -3.65 9.93
N THR A 6 1.92 -3.27 11.18
CA THR A 6 0.89 -3.95 11.99
C THR A 6 -0.49 -3.90 11.32
N LYS A 7 -0.92 -2.73 10.83
CA LYS A 7 -2.22 -2.58 10.14
C LYS A 7 -2.28 -3.39 8.85
N LEU A 8 -1.21 -3.43 8.07
CA LEU A 8 -1.10 -4.27 6.88
C LEU A 8 -1.16 -5.77 7.24
N GLY A 9 -0.54 -6.18 8.35
CA GLY A 9 -0.68 -7.52 8.89
C GLY A 9 -2.11 -7.87 9.32
N GLN A 10 -2.85 -6.92 9.88
CA GLN A 10 -4.27 -7.11 10.19
C GLN A 10 -5.11 -7.25 8.91
N LEU A 11 -4.86 -6.43 7.89
CA LEU A 11 -5.54 -6.51 6.59
C LEU A 11 -5.26 -7.83 5.88
N GLU A 12 -4.04 -8.36 5.94
CA GLU A 12 -3.67 -9.63 5.31
C GLU A 12 -4.52 -10.81 5.83
N ASN A 13 -4.89 -10.74 7.11
CA ASN A 13 -5.68 -11.75 7.81
C ASN A 13 -7.18 -11.47 7.80
N LYS A 14 -7.62 -10.38 7.16
CA LYS A 14 -9.03 -10.01 7.14
C LYS A 14 -9.80 -10.93 6.18
N GLU A 15 -10.86 -11.54 6.70
CA GLU A 15 -11.80 -12.34 5.91
C GLU A 15 -12.59 -11.48 4.92
N GLY A 16 -12.96 -12.07 3.78
CA GLY A 16 -13.79 -11.43 2.75
C GLY A 16 -13.03 -10.50 1.79
N ILE A 17 -11.72 -10.38 1.92
CA ILE A 17 -10.89 -9.64 0.96
C ILE A 17 -10.61 -10.53 -0.26
N SER A 18 -10.71 -9.97 -1.46
CA SER A 18 -10.40 -10.67 -2.71
C SER A 18 -8.94 -11.13 -2.76
N VAL A 19 -8.66 -12.18 -3.54
CA VAL A 19 -7.29 -12.69 -3.73
C VAL A 19 -6.35 -11.60 -4.26
N GLU A 20 -6.85 -10.77 -5.18
CA GLU A 20 -6.08 -9.65 -5.74
C GLU A 20 -5.72 -8.59 -4.68
N LEU A 21 -6.71 -8.12 -3.91
CA LEU A 21 -6.46 -7.15 -2.84
C LEU A 21 -5.51 -7.74 -1.78
N LYS A 22 -5.67 -9.02 -1.45
CA LYS A 22 -4.76 -9.71 -0.52
C LYS A 22 -3.32 -9.73 -1.04
N ALA A 23 -3.10 -9.99 -2.33
CA ALA A 23 -1.76 -9.93 -2.91
C ALA A 23 -1.14 -8.51 -2.80
N LYS A 24 -1.94 -7.45 -3.01
CA LYS A 24 -1.50 -6.05 -2.85
C LYS A 24 -1.19 -5.69 -1.40
N VAL A 25 -1.96 -6.22 -0.44
CA VAL A 25 -1.68 -6.08 0.99
C VAL A 25 -0.35 -6.76 1.35
N VAL A 26 -0.13 -7.99 0.88
CA VAL A 26 1.14 -8.73 1.10
C VAL A 26 2.33 -7.95 0.54
N ALA A 27 2.21 -7.41 -0.68
CA ALA A 27 3.27 -6.60 -1.28
C ALA A 27 3.55 -5.32 -0.47
N SER A 28 2.51 -4.63 -0.02
CA SER A 28 2.65 -3.44 0.83
C SER A 28 3.30 -3.77 2.18
N LYS A 29 2.92 -4.90 2.79
CA LYS A 29 3.51 -5.38 4.05
C LYS A 29 4.98 -5.77 3.90
N ALA A 30 5.33 -6.45 2.81
CA ALA A 30 6.72 -6.77 2.52
C ALA A 30 7.56 -5.49 2.36
N ALA A 31 7.03 -4.46 1.69
CA ALA A 31 7.69 -3.17 1.56
C ALA A 31 7.79 -2.41 2.91
N SER A 32 6.78 -2.46 3.78
CA SER A 32 6.85 -1.84 5.11
C SER A 32 7.91 -2.51 5.98
N LYS A 33 7.99 -3.83 5.94
CA LYS A 33 9.02 -4.60 6.62
C LYS A 33 10.41 -4.26 6.10
N ALA A 34 10.60 -4.20 4.78
CA ALA A 34 11.88 -3.81 4.16
C ALA A 34 12.34 -2.42 4.62
N PHE A 35 11.43 -1.43 4.65
CA PHE A 35 11.73 -0.10 5.16
C PHE A 35 12.16 -0.13 6.64
N ILE A 36 11.40 -0.83 7.49
CA ILE A 36 11.70 -0.92 8.93
C ILE A 36 13.05 -1.60 9.15
N ASP A 37 13.31 -2.71 8.46
CA ASP A 37 14.55 -3.47 8.60
C ASP A 37 15.75 -2.64 8.12
N LYS A 38 15.61 -1.89 7.02
CA LYS A 38 16.64 -0.98 6.52
C LYS A 38 16.96 0.12 7.51
N VAL A 39 15.96 0.85 8.02
CA VAL A 39 16.16 1.94 8.99
C VAL A 39 16.78 1.40 10.29
N LYS A 40 16.38 0.22 10.75
CA LYS A 40 17.00 -0.45 11.91
C LYS A 40 18.46 -0.84 11.64
N GLY A 41 18.79 -1.28 10.43
CA GLY A 41 20.16 -1.60 10.03
C GLY A 41 21.09 -0.39 10.04
N GLU A 42 20.55 0.80 9.78
CA GLU A 42 21.30 2.07 9.80
C GLU A 42 21.40 2.72 11.19
N ASN A 43 21.15 1.97 12.28
CA ASN A 43 21.11 2.51 13.65
C ASN A 43 22.39 3.24 14.07
N ALA A 44 23.56 2.87 13.53
CA ALA A 44 24.80 3.60 13.81
C ALA A 44 24.77 5.06 13.31
N SER A 45 24.09 5.32 12.19
CA SER A 45 23.96 6.67 11.61
C SER A 45 22.70 7.39 12.08
N LEU A 46 21.58 6.65 12.21
CA LEU A 46 20.26 7.21 12.49
C LEU A 46 19.86 7.18 13.97
N GLY A 47 20.45 6.27 14.76
CA GLY A 47 20.10 6.05 16.17
C GLY A 47 20.99 6.80 17.17
N LYS A 48 21.94 7.60 16.67
CA LYS A 48 22.80 8.45 17.51
C LYS A 48 22.12 9.78 17.84
N ASN A 49 22.50 10.38 18.97
CA ASN A 49 21.88 11.63 19.47
C ASN A 49 22.00 12.81 18.49
N ASP A 50 23.06 12.81 17.69
CA ASP A 50 23.41 13.84 16.71
C ASP A 50 23.28 13.32 15.26
N ALA A 51 22.25 12.52 14.99
CA ALA A 51 21.95 12.08 13.63
C ALA A 51 21.90 13.30 12.68
N SER A 52 22.65 13.23 11.59
CA SER A 52 22.78 14.39 10.68
C SER A 52 21.51 14.58 9.85
N ASP A 53 21.27 15.81 9.41
CA ASP A 53 20.18 16.11 8.46
C ASP A 53 20.37 15.34 7.14
N ASP A 54 21.61 15.19 6.67
CA ASP A 54 21.92 14.40 5.47
C ASP A 54 21.54 12.92 5.64
N ASP A 55 21.94 12.28 6.74
CA ASP A 55 21.57 10.88 7.02
C ASP A 55 20.07 10.71 7.19
N THR A 56 19.42 11.64 7.88
CA THR A 56 17.96 11.60 8.09
C THR A 56 17.21 11.74 6.76
N LYS A 57 17.66 12.65 5.88
CA LYS A 57 17.08 12.79 4.53
C LYS A 57 17.24 11.53 3.69
N LYS A 58 18.39 10.85 3.73
CA LYS A 58 18.60 9.55 3.05
C LYS A 58 17.66 8.45 3.53
N ALA A 59 17.09 8.58 4.73
CA ALA A 59 16.17 7.61 5.30
C ALA A 59 14.69 7.93 5.03
N ILE A 60 14.25 9.19 5.11
CA ILE A 60 12.81 9.53 5.09
C ILE A 60 12.39 10.55 4.04
N LYS A 61 13.31 11.25 3.38
CA LYS A 61 12.99 12.25 2.36
C LYS A 61 12.96 11.58 0.98
N LYS A 62 11.76 11.31 0.45
CA LYS A 62 11.55 10.58 -0.82
C LYS A 62 12.21 11.23 -2.04
N ASP A 63 12.27 12.55 -2.08
CA ASP A 63 12.88 13.34 -3.16
C ASP A 63 14.37 13.63 -2.94
N ASN A 64 15.02 13.03 -1.92
CA ASN A 64 16.45 13.21 -1.70
C ASN A 64 17.28 12.57 -2.82
N GLY A 65 18.43 13.16 -3.18
CA GLY A 65 19.31 12.61 -4.21
C GLY A 65 19.86 11.23 -3.84
N ASP A 66 20.38 11.11 -2.62
CA ASP A 66 20.84 9.84 -2.03
C ASP A 66 19.72 9.24 -1.16
N LYS A 67 19.42 7.95 -1.33
CA LYS A 67 18.30 7.26 -0.67
C LYS A 67 18.72 5.99 0.05
N THR A 68 20.02 5.83 0.27
CA THR A 68 20.67 4.58 0.70
C THR A 68 20.32 4.12 2.12
N LYS A 69 19.63 4.94 2.92
CA LYS A 69 19.31 4.66 4.33
C LYS A 69 17.84 4.39 4.61
N GLY A 70 17.01 4.27 3.59
CA GLY A 70 15.59 3.92 3.74
C GLY A 70 14.66 4.67 2.80
N ALA A 71 15.06 5.80 2.22
CA ALA A 71 14.16 6.58 1.36
C ALA A 71 13.79 5.80 0.08
N GLU A 72 14.65 4.89 -0.38
CA GLU A 72 14.37 3.97 -1.49
C GLU A 72 13.27 2.96 -1.12
N GLU A 73 13.38 2.32 0.04
CA GLU A 73 12.35 1.42 0.57
C GLU A 73 11.05 2.16 0.86
N LEU A 74 11.13 3.42 1.31
CA LEU A 74 9.96 4.27 1.54
C LEU A 74 9.21 4.55 0.23
N ILE A 75 9.93 4.82 -0.86
CA ILE A 75 9.31 4.98 -2.19
C ILE A 75 8.60 3.70 -2.61
N LYS A 76 9.26 2.55 -2.50
CA LYS A 76 8.67 1.24 -2.84
C LYS A 76 7.40 0.97 -2.03
N LEU A 77 7.42 1.31 -0.74
CA LEU A 77 6.22 1.22 0.11
C LEU A 77 5.12 2.16 -0.37
N ASN A 78 5.42 3.42 -0.69
CA ASN A 78 4.41 4.35 -1.21
C ASN A 78 3.78 3.79 -2.49
N THR A 79 4.59 3.32 -3.44
CA THR A 79 4.07 2.70 -4.68
C THR A 79 3.20 1.48 -4.41
N ALA A 80 3.58 0.61 -3.45
CA ALA A 80 2.79 -0.56 -3.11
C ALA A 80 1.44 -0.18 -2.49
N VAL A 81 1.43 0.80 -1.57
CA VAL A 81 0.21 1.30 -0.93
C VAL A 81 -0.68 2.05 -1.91
N ASP A 82 -0.12 2.84 -2.82
CA ASP A 82 -0.86 3.51 -3.89
C ASP A 82 -1.56 2.48 -4.79
N GLY A 83 -0.86 1.40 -5.15
CA GLY A 83 -1.43 0.29 -5.90
C GLY A 83 -2.53 -0.46 -5.15
N LEU A 84 -2.39 -0.65 -3.83
CA LEU A 84 -3.43 -1.23 -2.98
C LEU A 84 -4.67 -0.33 -2.92
N LEU A 85 -4.48 0.98 -2.71
CA LEU A 85 -5.58 1.95 -2.63
C LEU A 85 -6.34 2.01 -3.96
N LYS A 86 -5.62 2.04 -5.08
CA LYS A 86 -6.24 2.03 -6.41
C LYS A 86 -7.14 0.81 -6.63
N ALA A 87 -6.63 -0.39 -6.36
CA ALA A 87 -7.41 -1.62 -6.51
C ALA A 87 -8.65 -1.66 -5.58
N ALA A 88 -8.51 -1.12 -4.36
CA ALA A 88 -9.63 -1.03 -3.43
C ALA A 88 -10.72 -0.07 -3.95
N ASN A 89 -10.32 1.08 -4.48
CA ASN A 89 -11.25 2.05 -5.07
C ASN A 89 -11.95 1.47 -6.31
N GLU A 90 -11.22 0.80 -7.20
CA GLU A 90 -11.80 0.13 -8.40
C GLU A 90 -12.83 -0.93 -7.99
N THR A 91 -12.58 -1.68 -6.92
CA THR A 91 -13.55 -2.67 -6.40
C THR A 91 -14.83 -1.99 -5.91
N VAL A 92 -14.72 -0.86 -5.20
CA VAL A 92 -15.87 -0.09 -4.73
C VAL A 92 -16.64 0.52 -5.90
N GLU A 93 -15.95 1.12 -6.87
CA GLU A 93 -16.56 1.70 -8.07
C GLU A 93 -17.33 0.65 -8.88
N ALA A 94 -16.77 -0.55 -9.05
CA ALA A 94 -17.42 -1.66 -9.74
C ALA A 94 -18.71 -2.10 -9.02
N ALA A 95 -18.68 -2.25 -7.69
CA ALA A 95 -19.86 -2.63 -6.91
C ALA A 95 -20.96 -1.55 -6.97
N VAL A 96 -20.59 -0.28 -6.95
CA VAL A 96 -21.53 0.84 -7.13
C VAL A 96 -22.13 0.82 -8.54
N ALA A 97 -21.32 0.58 -9.57
CA ALA A 97 -21.79 0.50 -10.95
C ALA A 97 -22.80 -0.65 -11.12
N GLU A 98 -22.51 -1.83 -10.59
CA GLU A 98 -23.42 -2.99 -10.65
C GLU A 98 -24.80 -2.69 -10.04
N LEU A 99 -24.84 -1.97 -8.91
CA LEU A 99 -26.08 -1.60 -8.23
C LEU A 99 -26.84 -0.45 -8.90
N THR A 100 -26.17 0.38 -9.70
CA THR A 100 -26.75 1.59 -10.31
C THR A 100 -27.06 1.42 -11.79
N THR A 101 -26.48 0.42 -12.46
CA THR A 101 -26.83 0.10 -13.85
C THR A 101 -28.26 -0.43 -13.92
N PRO A 102 -29.16 0.17 -14.73
CA PRO A 102 -30.50 -0.34 -14.90
C PRO A 102 -30.46 -1.78 -15.41
N VAL A 103 -31.19 -2.69 -14.77
CA VAL A 103 -31.40 -4.03 -15.30
C VAL A 103 -32.05 -3.86 -16.66
N LYS A 104 -31.38 -4.30 -17.72
CA LYS A 104 -31.92 -4.27 -19.08
C LYS A 104 -33.23 -5.04 -19.06
N GLY A 105 -34.36 -4.32 -19.08
CA GLY A 105 -35.68 -4.92 -19.01
C GLY A 105 -35.80 -6.01 -20.06
N GLU A 106 -36.17 -7.22 -19.64
CA GLU A 106 -36.56 -8.28 -20.54
C GLU A 106 -37.65 -7.72 -21.45
N LYS A 107 -37.39 -7.70 -22.76
CA LYS A 107 -38.39 -7.30 -23.74
C LYS A 107 -39.55 -8.29 -23.58
N PRO A 108 -40.79 -7.85 -23.28
CA PRO A 108 -41.89 -8.79 -23.15
C PRO A 108 -42.04 -9.57 -24.47
N SER A 109 -42.13 -10.90 -24.38
CA SER A 109 -42.42 -11.76 -25.53
C SER A 109 -43.73 -11.28 -26.15
N GLN A 110 -43.66 -10.69 -27.35
CA GLN A 110 -44.85 -10.44 -28.14
C GLN A 110 -45.29 -11.77 -28.73
N ASN A 111 -46.08 -12.53 -27.97
CA ASN A 111 -46.82 -13.67 -28.53
C ASN A 111 -47.90 -13.09 -29.44
N ASN A 112 -47.77 -13.31 -30.74
CA ASN A 112 -48.78 -13.05 -31.76
C ASN A 112 -49.10 -14.34 -32.49
#